data_AF-A0A2V3IV19-F1
#
_entry.id   AF-A0A2V3IV19-F1
#
_cell.length_a   1.000
_cell.length_b   1.000
_cell.length_c   1.000
_cell.angle_alpha   90.00
_cell.angle_beta   90.00
_cell.angle_gamma   90.00
#
_symmetry.space_group_name_H-M   'P 1'
#
loop_
_entity.id
_entity.type
_entity.pdbx_description
1 polymer ?
#
loop_
_entity_poly.entity_id
_entity_poly.type
_entity_poly.pdbx_seq_one_letter_code
_entity_poly.pdbx_strand_id
1 'polypeptide(L)'
;MSIDLFYPENRNRAKRVTELVDDVSGMQNAIRDKTDQLDEADARIVPLLNDLMRKYGLRTVDDLIERVVAEMPPKQEQGIRKILDDLDKTSANIEKSFGAVTSITLFAAAGGVSAKVIQLMKSNAIYVSARLTMKAFTVALRGGANALEEAGELFKAASKASSTLSTSFETTTSLGKALRFVKTAGKVLTALGIVADVALSVIAAVEGAKQRDELRKQIEENFKRRVTVAFLTALASAAVSMNGNIESILLLESMKGKDPKVDKNLQEAIDLLTEPIASSIEEMWDLVSYENVAETWTNLDRNRGSWMDEDPSLKEVITEMETEEEIDFT
;
A
#
# COMPACT_ATOMS: atom_id res chain seq x y z
N MET A 1 35.01 31.11 -19.98
CA MET A 1 35.37 29.91 -19.19
C MET A 1 34.08 29.17 -18.89
N SER A 2 33.98 27.88 -19.20
CA SER A 2 32.75 27.13 -18.90
C SER A 2 32.56 27.04 -17.38
N ILE A 3 31.31 27.14 -16.93
CA ILE A 3 30.90 27.02 -15.53
C ILE A 3 31.40 25.70 -14.90
N ASP A 4 31.56 24.66 -15.73
CA ASP A 4 32.14 23.37 -15.38
C ASP A 4 33.55 23.44 -14.75
N LEU A 5 34.33 24.49 -15.04
CA LEU A 5 35.70 24.61 -14.50
C LEU A 5 35.71 24.95 -13.00
N PHE A 6 34.71 25.71 -12.53
CA PHE A 6 34.61 26.13 -11.13
C PHE A 6 33.72 25.21 -10.29
N TYR A 7 32.85 24.43 -10.95
CA TYR A 7 31.91 23.51 -10.29
C TYR A 7 31.85 22.16 -11.00
N PRO A 8 32.96 21.41 -11.10
CA PRO A 8 33.01 20.15 -11.86
C PRO A 8 32.01 19.11 -11.36
N GLU A 9 31.75 19.11 -10.04
CA GLU A 9 30.81 18.19 -9.39
C GLU A 9 29.33 18.48 -9.70
N ASN A 10 28.98 19.63 -10.29
CA ASN A 10 27.58 19.90 -10.66
C ASN A 10 27.07 18.91 -11.72
N ARG A 11 27.96 18.37 -12.56
CA ARG A 11 27.60 17.30 -13.50
C ARG A 11 27.20 16.02 -12.78
N ASN A 12 27.95 15.65 -11.74
CA ASN A 12 27.65 14.48 -10.92
C ASN A 12 26.35 14.67 -10.14
N ARG A 13 26.13 15.85 -9.55
CA ARG A 13 24.86 16.20 -8.90
C ARG A 13 23.66 16.15 -9.85
N ALA A 14 23.77 16.75 -11.03
CA ALA A 14 22.70 16.75 -12.02
C ALA A 14 22.37 15.33 -12.49
N LYS A 15 23.40 14.49 -12.70
CA LYS A 15 23.22 13.07 -12.99
C LYS A 15 22.49 12.36 -11.84
N ARG A 16 22.90 12.59 -10.58
CA ARG A 16 22.26 12.01 -9.40
C ARG A 16 20.79 12.42 -9.26
N VAL A 17 20.46 13.70 -9.46
CA VAL A 17 19.07 14.18 -9.49
C VAL A 17 18.26 13.43 -10.56
N THR A 18 18.82 13.28 -11.76
CA THR A 18 18.15 12.55 -12.87
C THR A 18 17.91 11.09 -12.49
N GLU A 19 18.92 10.41 -11.96
CA GLU A 19 18.79 9.01 -11.48
C GLU A 19 17.69 8.87 -10.41
N LEU A 20 17.61 9.78 -9.44
CA LEU A 20 16.58 9.76 -8.39
C LEU A 20 15.17 10.03 -8.96
N VAL A 21 15.04 10.96 -9.91
CA VAL A 21 13.78 11.27 -10.58
C VAL A 21 13.29 10.10 -11.43
N ASP A 22 14.20 9.44 -12.16
CA ASP A 22 13.90 8.26 -12.96
C ASP A 22 13.45 7.09 -12.07
N ASP A 23 14.16 6.85 -10.95
CA ASP A 23 13.77 5.83 -9.97
C ASP A 23 12.35 6.08 -9.43
N VAL A 24 12.06 7.32 -8.99
CA VAL A 24 10.75 7.73 -8.48
C VAL A 24 9.66 7.52 -9.53
N SER A 25 9.89 7.97 -10.76
CA SER A 25 8.92 7.87 -11.86
C SER A 25 8.65 6.42 -12.25
N GLY A 26 9.69 5.59 -12.31
CA GLY A 26 9.57 4.16 -12.56
C GLY A 26 8.70 3.45 -11.51
N MET A 27 8.92 3.77 -10.24
CA MET A 27 8.13 3.21 -9.14
C MET A 27 6.70 3.73 -9.10
N GLN A 28 6.47 5.00 -9.42
CA GLN A 28 5.12 5.57 -9.57
C GLN A 28 4.30 4.81 -10.62
N ASN A 29 4.91 4.52 -11.78
CA ASN A 29 4.28 3.69 -12.81
C ASN A 29 4.02 2.27 -12.30
N ALA A 30 4.98 1.66 -11.58
CA ALA A 30 4.79 0.33 -11.00
C ALA A 30 3.62 0.28 -9.99
N ILE A 31 3.40 1.33 -9.18
CA ILE A 31 2.26 1.43 -8.27
C ILE A 31 0.95 1.51 -9.04
N ARG A 32 0.90 2.30 -10.13
CA ARG A 32 -0.28 2.36 -11.00
C ARG A 32 -0.61 0.99 -11.60
N ASP A 33 0.39 0.33 -12.19
CA ASP A 33 0.19 -0.98 -12.81
C ASP A 33 -0.26 -2.03 -11.79
N LYS A 34 0.25 -1.98 -10.55
CA LYS A 34 -0.20 -2.85 -9.45
C LYS A 34 -1.62 -2.51 -8.98
N THR A 35 -2.00 -1.24 -9.01
CA THR A 35 -3.37 -0.81 -8.71
C THR A 35 -4.33 -1.38 -9.75
N ASP A 36 -3.98 -1.29 -11.04
CA ASP A 36 -4.77 -1.85 -12.13
C ASP A 36 -4.87 -3.38 -12.02
N GLN A 37 -3.78 -4.09 -11.68
CA GLN A 37 -3.80 -5.53 -11.40
C GLN A 37 -4.75 -5.91 -10.25
N LEU A 38 -4.82 -5.09 -9.20
CA LEU A 38 -5.74 -5.31 -8.09
C LEU A 38 -7.19 -5.08 -8.50
N ASP A 39 -7.46 -4.11 -9.37
CA ASP A 39 -8.81 -3.88 -9.90
C ASP A 39 -9.25 -5.02 -10.84
N GLU A 40 -8.35 -5.52 -11.69
CA GLU A 40 -8.61 -6.69 -12.55
C GLU A 40 -8.87 -7.96 -11.75
N ALA A 41 -8.10 -8.18 -10.69
CA ALA A 41 -8.28 -9.34 -9.82
C ALA A 41 -9.61 -9.28 -9.05
N ASP A 42 -10.05 -8.10 -8.64
CA ASP A 42 -11.39 -7.93 -8.05
C ASP A 42 -12.48 -8.37 -9.02
N ALA A 43 -12.40 -7.94 -10.29
CA ALA A 43 -13.38 -8.32 -11.30
C ALA A 43 -13.49 -9.85 -11.47
N ARG A 44 -12.41 -10.60 -11.23
CA ARG A 44 -12.41 -12.07 -11.26
C ARG A 44 -12.92 -12.71 -9.98
N ILE A 45 -12.57 -12.13 -8.84
CA ILE A 45 -12.93 -12.69 -7.54
C ILE A 45 -14.41 -12.38 -7.19
N VAL A 46 -15.00 -11.25 -7.63
CA VAL A 46 -16.41 -10.86 -7.34
C VAL A 46 -17.38 -12.01 -7.69
N PRO A 47 -17.34 -12.62 -8.88
CA PRO A 47 -18.18 -13.77 -9.21
C PRO A 47 -18.00 -14.97 -8.27
N LEU A 48 -16.75 -15.28 -7.88
CA LEU A 48 -16.46 -16.39 -6.97
C LEU A 48 -17.07 -16.17 -5.59
N LEU A 49 -16.99 -14.95 -5.08
CA LEU A 49 -17.62 -14.56 -3.82
C LEU A 49 -19.14 -14.68 -3.89
N ASN A 50 -19.75 -14.21 -4.97
CA ASN A 50 -21.19 -14.31 -5.18
C ASN A 50 -21.67 -15.77 -5.22
N ASP A 51 -20.91 -16.65 -5.88
CA ASP A 51 -21.23 -18.08 -5.93
C ASP A 51 -21.07 -18.76 -4.57
N LEU A 52 -20.04 -18.42 -3.82
CA LEU A 52 -19.85 -18.91 -2.44
C LEU A 52 -20.96 -18.42 -1.51
N MET A 53 -21.30 -17.13 -1.56
CA MET A 53 -22.40 -16.58 -0.78
C MET A 53 -23.71 -17.34 -1.04
N ARG A 54 -24.06 -17.57 -2.30
CA ARG A 54 -25.24 -18.37 -2.68
C ARG A 54 -25.16 -19.80 -2.13
N LYS A 55 -24.00 -20.44 -2.23
CA LYS A 55 -23.74 -21.79 -1.70
C LYS A 55 -23.98 -21.86 -0.18
N TYR A 56 -23.68 -20.78 0.54
CA TYR A 56 -23.92 -20.67 1.99
C TYR A 56 -25.27 -20.03 2.36
N GLY A 57 -26.17 -19.83 1.39
CA GLY A 57 -27.52 -19.28 1.62
C GLY A 57 -27.58 -17.78 1.91
N LEU A 58 -26.51 -17.04 1.61
CA LEU A 58 -26.40 -15.60 1.77
C LEU A 58 -26.84 -14.91 0.48
N ARG A 59 -27.65 -13.85 0.58
CA ARG A 59 -28.20 -13.14 -0.58
C ARG A 59 -27.37 -11.91 -0.92
N THR A 60 -26.79 -11.26 0.09
CA THR A 60 -26.06 -10.02 -0.06
C THR A 60 -24.73 -10.06 0.70
N VAL A 61 -23.81 -9.19 0.29
CA VAL A 61 -22.55 -8.94 1.01
C VAL A 61 -22.83 -8.46 2.43
N ASP A 62 -23.91 -7.70 2.63
CA ASP A 62 -24.33 -7.24 3.95
C ASP A 62 -24.78 -8.43 4.83
N ASP A 63 -25.50 -9.42 4.30
CA ASP A 63 -25.87 -10.64 5.05
C ASP A 63 -24.64 -11.39 5.55
N LEU A 64 -23.62 -11.44 4.70
CA LEU A 64 -22.35 -12.05 5.02
C LEU A 64 -21.67 -11.25 6.15
N ILE A 65 -21.51 -9.93 5.98
CA ILE A 65 -20.92 -9.05 7.00
C ILE A 65 -21.64 -9.22 8.34
N GLU A 66 -22.97 -9.16 8.36
CA GLU A 66 -23.76 -9.30 9.58
C GLU A 66 -23.52 -10.65 10.27
N ARG A 67 -23.47 -11.74 9.50
CA ARG A 67 -23.17 -13.06 10.04
C ARG A 67 -21.80 -13.11 10.70
N VAL A 68 -20.79 -12.51 10.08
CA VAL A 68 -19.42 -12.52 10.60
C VAL A 68 -19.29 -11.65 11.84
N VAL A 69 -19.84 -10.45 11.76
CA VAL A 69 -19.81 -9.48 12.85
C VAL A 69 -20.55 -10.00 14.08
N ALA A 70 -21.67 -10.72 13.91
CA ALA A 70 -22.43 -11.31 15.01
C ALA A 70 -21.66 -12.37 15.82
N GLU A 71 -20.63 -12.98 15.24
CA GLU A 71 -19.79 -13.96 15.95
C GLU A 71 -18.53 -13.33 16.58
N MET A 72 -18.25 -12.05 16.30
CA MET A 72 -17.05 -11.38 16.79
C MET A 72 -17.22 -10.82 18.21
N PRO A 73 -16.12 -10.61 18.97
CA PRO A 73 -16.23 -9.89 20.22
C PRO A 73 -16.60 -8.42 19.96
N PRO A 74 -17.32 -7.75 20.89
CA PRO A 74 -17.96 -6.44 20.64
C PRO A 74 -17.01 -5.34 20.15
N LYS A 75 -15.75 -5.35 20.62
CA LYS A 75 -14.73 -4.36 20.25
C LYS A 75 -14.31 -4.48 18.77
N GLN A 76 -14.20 -5.71 18.27
CA GLN A 76 -13.85 -6.01 16.88
C GLN A 76 -15.04 -5.77 15.96
N GLU A 77 -16.25 -6.17 16.38
CA GLU A 77 -17.50 -5.85 15.69
C GLU A 77 -17.60 -4.33 15.44
N GLN A 78 -17.48 -3.53 16.50
CA GLN A 78 -17.58 -2.08 16.40
C GLN A 78 -16.53 -1.51 15.45
N GLY A 79 -15.31 -2.05 15.51
CA GLY A 79 -14.22 -1.66 14.63
C GLY A 79 -14.53 -1.90 13.16
N ILE A 80 -14.99 -3.11 12.81
CA ILE A 80 -15.33 -3.47 11.44
C ILE A 80 -16.51 -2.63 10.93
N ARG A 81 -17.57 -2.49 11.71
CA ARG A 81 -18.72 -1.65 11.33
C ARG A 81 -18.31 -0.22 11.05
N LYS A 82 -17.43 0.35 11.88
CA LYS A 82 -16.89 1.69 11.67
C LYS A 82 -16.06 1.79 10.40
N ILE A 83 -15.22 0.80 10.09
CA ILE A 83 -14.44 0.78 8.84
C ILE A 83 -15.38 0.75 7.63
N LEU A 84 -16.40 -0.11 7.65
CA LEU A 84 -17.38 -0.21 6.57
C LEU A 84 -18.16 1.11 6.39
N ASP A 85 -18.61 1.72 7.48
CA ASP A 85 -19.30 3.02 7.47
C ASP A 85 -18.40 4.17 6.97
N ASP A 86 -17.12 4.18 7.38
CA ASP A 86 -16.14 5.14 6.88
C ASP A 86 -15.86 4.94 5.38
N LEU A 87 -15.84 3.70 4.89
CA LEU A 87 -15.63 3.38 3.48
C LEU A 87 -16.85 3.74 2.61
N ASP A 88 -18.06 3.47 3.08
CA ASP A 88 -19.30 3.83 2.40
C ASP A 88 -19.44 5.36 2.20
N LYS A 89 -18.79 6.15 3.06
CA LYS A 89 -18.75 7.63 2.94
C LYS A 89 -17.72 8.13 1.93
N THR A 90 -16.81 7.29 1.45
CA THR A 90 -15.85 7.69 0.42
C THR A 90 -16.51 7.65 -0.95
N SER A 91 -16.30 8.69 -1.77
CA SER A 91 -16.78 8.77 -3.16
C SER A 91 -16.17 7.74 -4.10
N ALA A 92 -15.21 6.95 -3.61
CA ALA A 92 -14.30 6.18 -4.42
C ALA A 92 -14.92 4.96 -5.11
N ASN A 93 -16.23 4.70 -4.94
CA ASN A 93 -16.90 3.50 -5.43
C ASN A 93 -16.01 2.27 -5.23
N ILE A 94 -15.29 2.21 -4.10
CA ILE A 94 -14.51 1.05 -3.71
C ILE A 94 -15.55 0.06 -3.24
N GLU A 95 -16.19 -0.56 -4.23
CA GLU A 95 -17.31 -1.49 -4.16
C GLU A 95 -17.24 -2.26 -2.84
N LYS A 96 -17.94 -1.72 -1.83
CA LYS A 96 -17.89 -2.07 -0.40
C LYS A 96 -16.65 -2.90 0.00
N SER A 97 -15.45 -2.36 -0.24
CA SER A 97 -14.12 -2.96 0.00
C SER A 97 -14.04 -4.49 -0.13
N PHE A 98 -13.75 -4.92 -1.35
CA PHE A 98 -13.40 -6.28 -1.71
C PHE A 98 -12.56 -7.07 -0.70
N GLY A 99 -11.55 -6.45 -0.08
CA GLY A 99 -10.75 -7.09 0.97
C GLY A 99 -11.58 -7.51 2.18
N ALA A 100 -12.43 -6.63 2.72
CA ALA A 100 -13.32 -6.93 3.84
C ALA A 100 -14.27 -8.08 3.47
N VAL A 101 -14.97 -7.96 2.35
CA VAL A 101 -15.94 -8.96 1.87
C VAL A 101 -15.30 -10.32 1.61
N THR A 102 -14.10 -10.32 1.05
CA THR A 102 -13.40 -11.56 0.69
C THR A 102 -12.94 -12.34 1.92
N SER A 103 -12.35 -11.64 2.89
CA SER A 103 -11.89 -12.26 4.15
C SER A 103 -13.05 -12.78 4.98
N ILE A 104 -14.16 -12.05 4.96
CA ILE A 104 -15.44 -12.40 5.56
C ILE A 104 -16.08 -13.61 4.83
N THR A 105 -15.87 -13.77 3.51
CA THR A 105 -16.36 -14.94 2.76
C THR A 105 -15.57 -16.20 3.09
N LEU A 106 -14.24 -16.08 3.21
CA LEU A 106 -13.38 -17.16 3.70
C LEU A 106 -13.79 -17.61 5.12
N PHE A 107 -14.21 -16.66 5.95
CA PHE A 107 -14.78 -16.93 7.26
C PHE A 107 -16.06 -17.78 7.20
N ALA A 108 -17.01 -17.45 6.32
CA ALA A 108 -18.26 -18.19 6.22
C ALA A 108 -18.04 -19.62 5.71
N ALA A 109 -16.99 -19.84 4.92
CA ALA A 109 -16.61 -21.17 4.44
C ALA A 109 -16.00 -22.07 5.53
N ALA A 110 -15.30 -21.47 6.51
CA ALA A 110 -14.60 -22.19 7.57
C ALA A 110 -15.49 -22.61 8.77
N GLY A 111 -16.76 -22.18 8.83
CA GLY A 111 -17.73 -22.68 9.81
C GLY A 111 -17.64 -22.10 11.23
N GLY A 112 -17.03 -20.92 11.41
CA GLY A 112 -17.13 -20.12 12.65
C GLY A 112 -15.90 -19.26 12.97
N VAL A 113 -16.00 -18.41 14.01
CA VAL A 113 -14.89 -17.58 14.51
C VAL A 113 -13.82 -18.43 15.20
N SER A 114 -12.68 -18.60 14.52
CA SER A 114 -11.45 -19.15 15.09
C SER A 114 -10.38 -18.06 15.28
N ALA A 115 -9.32 -18.36 16.04
CA ALA A 115 -8.18 -17.47 16.16
C ALA A 115 -7.57 -17.11 14.78
N LYS A 116 -7.57 -18.06 13.84
CA LYS A 116 -7.09 -17.88 12.45
C LYS A 116 -7.92 -16.84 11.70
N VAL A 117 -9.24 -16.83 11.89
CA VAL A 117 -10.13 -15.81 11.31
C VAL A 117 -9.77 -14.43 11.82
N ILE A 118 -9.57 -14.28 13.13
CA ILE A 118 -9.21 -12.99 13.72
C ILE A 118 -7.88 -12.51 13.14
N GLN A 119 -6.90 -13.39 12.96
CA GLN A 119 -5.60 -13.07 12.35
C GLN A 119 -5.73 -12.67 10.87
N LEU A 120 -6.56 -13.38 10.08
CA LEU A 120 -6.87 -13.00 8.71
C LEU A 120 -7.54 -11.62 8.63
N MET A 121 -8.46 -11.33 9.55
CA MET A 121 -9.10 -10.02 9.63
C MET A 121 -8.11 -8.90 9.94
N LYS A 122 -7.16 -9.11 10.88
CA LYS A 122 -6.07 -8.17 11.16
C LYS A 122 -5.22 -7.90 9.93
N SER A 123 -4.89 -8.96 9.20
CA SER A 123 -4.04 -8.94 8.01
C SER A 123 -4.69 -8.22 6.83
N ASN A 124 -5.98 -8.51 6.61
CA ASN A 124 -6.80 -7.87 5.57
C ASN A 124 -6.97 -6.37 5.77
N ALA A 125 -6.94 -5.96 7.02
CA ALA A 125 -7.05 -4.60 7.44
C ALA A 125 -5.89 -3.71 6.94
N ILE A 126 -4.66 -4.23 7.08
CA ILE A 126 -3.46 -3.62 6.50
C ILE A 126 -3.57 -3.61 4.98
N TYR A 127 -4.06 -4.70 4.39
CA TYR A 127 -4.29 -4.78 2.95
C TYR A 127 -5.29 -3.72 2.44
N VAL A 128 -6.42 -3.52 3.10
CA VAL A 128 -7.42 -2.49 2.75
C VAL A 128 -6.79 -1.09 2.82
N SER A 129 -6.03 -0.80 3.88
CA SER A 129 -5.30 0.45 4.03
C SER A 129 -4.27 0.67 2.92
N ALA A 130 -3.44 -0.34 2.64
CA ALA A 130 -2.46 -0.29 1.56
C ALA A 130 -3.15 -0.04 0.21
N ARG A 131 -4.29 -0.68 -0.02
CA ARG A 131 -5.08 -0.52 -1.25
C ARG A 131 -5.66 0.88 -1.41
N LEU A 132 -6.27 1.42 -0.36
CA LEU A 132 -6.76 2.79 -0.36
C LEU A 132 -5.63 3.78 -0.62
N THR A 133 -4.48 3.57 0.02
CA THR A 133 -3.27 4.38 -0.16
C THR A 133 -2.78 4.33 -1.61
N MET A 134 -2.73 3.15 -2.23
CA MET A 134 -2.35 3.00 -3.65
C MET A 134 -3.33 3.66 -4.60
N LYS A 135 -4.65 3.52 -4.35
CA LYS A 135 -5.68 4.20 -5.15
C LYS A 135 -5.54 5.71 -5.02
N ALA A 136 -5.39 6.21 -3.79
CA ALA A 136 -5.17 7.63 -3.53
C ALA A 136 -3.95 8.16 -4.29
N PHE A 137 -2.85 7.41 -4.23
CA PHE A 137 -1.63 7.73 -4.95
C PHE A 137 -1.83 7.74 -6.47
N THR A 138 -2.50 6.74 -7.01
CA THR A 138 -2.79 6.65 -8.45
C THR A 138 -3.73 7.76 -8.93
N VAL A 139 -4.75 8.11 -8.14
CA VAL A 139 -5.65 9.25 -8.42
C VAL A 139 -4.86 10.55 -8.45
N ALA A 140 -4.00 10.80 -7.45
CA ALA A 140 -3.15 11.98 -7.43
C ALA A 140 -2.20 12.06 -8.64
N LEU A 141 -1.59 10.93 -9.04
CA LEU A 141 -0.71 10.86 -10.21
C LEU A 141 -1.43 11.09 -11.55
N ARG A 142 -2.70 10.66 -11.68
CA ARG A 142 -3.49 10.89 -12.88
C ARG A 142 -3.78 12.38 -13.10
N GLY A 143 -3.77 13.17 -12.03
CA GLY A 143 -4.10 14.59 -12.06
C GLY A 143 -5.57 14.85 -12.42
N GLY A 144 -5.93 16.13 -12.60
CA GLY A 144 -7.30 16.58 -12.83
C GLY A 144 -7.74 17.60 -11.79
N ALA A 145 -8.87 18.28 -12.06
CA ALA A 145 -9.32 19.42 -11.25
C ALA A 145 -9.52 19.07 -9.76
N ASN A 146 -9.96 17.84 -9.46
CA ASN A 146 -10.29 17.39 -8.10
C ASN A 146 -9.43 16.21 -7.63
N ALA A 147 -8.36 15.85 -8.36
CA ALA A 147 -7.61 14.62 -8.09
C ALA A 147 -6.93 14.63 -6.71
N LEU A 148 -6.44 15.78 -6.26
CA LEU A 148 -5.83 15.90 -4.93
C LEU A 148 -6.86 15.80 -3.80
N GLU A 149 -8.07 16.33 -4.01
CA GLU A 149 -9.18 16.23 -3.06
C GLU A 149 -9.64 14.77 -2.93
N GLU A 150 -9.87 14.10 -4.06
CA GLU A 150 -10.24 12.68 -4.09
C GLU A 150 -9.15 11.79 -3.48
N ALA A 151 -7.88 12.04 -3.79
CA ALA A 151 -6.77 11.36 -3.15
C ALA A 151 -6.75 11.61 -1.63
N GLY A 152 -6.98 12.85 -1.20
CA GLY A 152 -7.05 13.21 0.23
C GLY A 152 -8.11 12.41 0.99
N GLU A 153 -9.32 12.30 0.44
CA GLU A 153 -10.39 11.50 1.03
C GLU A 153 -10.02 10.00 1.10
N LEU A 154 -9.35 9.46 0.09
CA LEU A 154 -8.85 8.09 0.09
C LEU A 154 -7.76 7.87 1.16
N PHE A 155 -6.83 8.81 1.36
CA PHE A 155 -5.85 8.74 2.45
C PHE A 155 -6.51 8.80 3.82
N LYS A 156 -7.49 9.68 3.98
CA LYS A 156 -8.25 9.82 5.22
C LYS A 156 -8.97 8.51 5.55
N ALA A 157 -9.56 7.86 4.57
CA ALA A 157 -10.17 6.55 4.71
C ALA A 157 -9.14 5.47 5.07
N ALA A 158 -7.99 5.43 4.38
CA ALA A 158 -6.89 4.51 4.70
C ALA A 158 -6.41 4.68 6.15
N SER A 159 -6.29 5.93 6.61
CA SER A 159 -5.81 6.28 7.94
C SER A 159 -6.83 5.89 9.01
N LYS A 160 -8.11 6.22 8.80
CA LYS A 160 -9.22 5.83 9.68
C LYS A 160 -9.36 4.32 9.79
N ALA A 161 -9.26 3.62 8.66
CA ALA A 161 -9.30 2.16 8.63
C ALA A 161 -8.17 1.64 9.53
N SER A 162 -6.93 2.01 9.23
CA SER A 162 -5.74 1.60 9.98
C SER A 162 -5.83 1.93 11.47
N SER A 163 -6.38 3.09 11.83
CA SER A 163 -6.48 3.56 13.23
C SER A 163 -7.50 2.73 13.99
N THR A 164 -8.68 2.56 13.41
CA THR A 164 -9.74 1.73 13.99
C THR A 164 -9.25 0.30 14.21
N LEU A 165 -8.43 -0.22 13.30
CA LEU A 165 -7.85 -1.55 13.41
C LEU A 165 -6.83 -1.67 14.54
N SER A 166 -5.91 -0.71 14.64
CA SER A 166 -4.94 -0.68 15.72
C SER A 166 -5.61 -0.68 17.08
N THR A 167 -6.72 0.04 17.22
CA THR A 167 -7.48 0.11 18.47
C THR A 167 -8.29 -1.17 18.71
N SER A 168 -8.98 -1.68 17.69
CA SER A 168 -9.91 -2.82 17.85
C SER A 168 -9.23 -4.18 17.97
N PHE A 169 -8.04 -4.36 17.38
CA PHE A 169 -7.41 -5.68 17.27
C PHE A 169 -6.14 -5.87 18.11
N GLU A 170 -5.77 -4.90 18.95
CA GLU A 170 -4.57 -4.97 19.82
C GLU A 170 -3.35 -5.49 19.06
N THR A 171 -3.06 -4.81 17.95
CA THR A 171 -2.09 -5.29 16.97
C THR A 171 -0.66 -4.95 17.35
N THR A 172 0.26 -5.70 16.75
CA THR A 172 1.72 -5.58 16.86
C THR A 172 2.24 -4.25 16.30
N THR A 173 3.55 -4.01 16.51
CA THR A 173 4.32 -2.85 16.02
C THR A 173 4.16 -2.56 14.52
N SER A 174 3.93 -3.58 13.70
CA SER A 174 3.81 -3.52 12.23
C SER A 174 2.61 -2.68 11.77
N LEU A 175 1.48 -2.75 12.47
CA LEU A 175 0.29 -1.96 12.12
C LEU A 175 0.47 -0.48 12.49
N GLY A 176 1.22 -0.21 13.56
CA GLY A 176 1.67 1.15 13.91
C GLY A 176 2.55 1.75 12.83
N LYS A 177 3.44 0.96 12.21
CA LYS A 177 4.25 1.38 11.05
C LYS A 177 3.37 1.69 9.83
N ALA A 178 2.40 0.83 9.51
CA ALA A 178 1.45 1.06 8.42
C ALA A 178 0.62 2.34 8.64
N LEU A 179 0.19 2.61 9.88
CA LEU A 179 -0.53 3.83 10.26
C LEU A 179 0.29 5.11 10.04
N ARG A 180 1.53 5.12 10.53
CA ARG A 180 2.46 6.23 10.32
C ARG A 180 2.72 6.45 8.84
N PHE A 181 2.84 5.36 8.10
CA PHE A 181 3.07 5.40 6.67
C PHE A 181 1.92 6.04 5.88
N VAL A 182 0.65 5.67 6.14
CA VAL A 182 -0.49 6.30 5.43
C VAL A 182 -0.43 7.82 5.57
N LYS A 183 -0.04 8.31 6.77
CA LYS A 183 0.19 9.74 7.00
C LYS A 183 1.37 10.24 6.14
N THR A 184 2.54 9.61 6.20
CA THR A 184 3.73 10.02 5.41
C THR A 184 3.45 10.07 3.91
N ALA A 185 2.76 9.05 3.35
CA ALA A 185 2.40 8.98 1.94
C ALA A 185 1.49 10.14 1.50
N GLY A 186 0.55 10.55 2.35
CA GLY A 186 -0.28 11.74 2.12
C GLY A 186 0.54 13.03 1.99
N LYS A 187 1.60 13.21 2.80
CA LYS A 187 2.50 14.37 2.70
C LYS A 187 3.33 14.36 1.43
N VAL A 188 3.85 13.20 1.06
CA VAL A 188 4.74 13.10 -0.09
C VAL A 188 3.99 13.38 -1.39
N LEU A 189 2.70 13.05 -1.47
CA LEU A 189 1.89 13.36 -2.65
C LEU A 189 1.68 14.83 -2.94
N THR A 190 1.52 15.68 -1.93
CA THR A 190 1.46 17.14 -2.15
C THR A 190 2.78 17.66 -2.73
N ALA A 191 3.89 16.95 -2.47
CA ALA A 191 5.21 17.26 -3.02
C ALA A 191 5.50 16.59 -4.39
N LEU A 192 4.80 15.50 -4.77
CA LEU A 192 5.11 14.71 -5.97
C LEU A 192 4.59 15.32 -7.28
N GLY A 193 3.57 16.18 -7.25
CA GLY A 193 3.07 16.87 -8.44
C GLY A 193 4.09 17.80 -9.13
N ILE A 194 5.27 18.01 -8.52
CA ILE A 194 6.29 19.00 -8.92
C ILE A 194 7.51 18.36 -9.62
N VAL A 195 7.63 17.02 -9.62
CA VAL A 195 8.90 16.32 -9.91
C VAL A 195 9.39 16.46 -11.36
N ALA A 196 8.49 16.48 -12.35
CA ALA A 196 8.91 16.49 -13.76
C ALA A 196 9.40 17.86 -14.27
N ASP A 197 8.79 18.96 -13.82
CA ASP A 197 9.06 20.28 -14.41
C ASP A 197 10.25 21.02 -13.77
N VAL A 198 10.56 20.75 -12.50
CA VAL A 198 11.61 21.50 -11.77
C VAL A 198 13.01 20.99 -12.10
N ALA A 199 13.23 19.67 -12.20
CA ALA A 199 14.56 19.11 -12.43
C ALA A 199 15.15 19.52 -13.79
N LEU A 200 14.33 19.56 -14.85
CA LEU A 200 14.74 20.01 -16.18
C LEU A 200 15.02 21.52 -16.22
N SER A 201 14.26 22.31 -15.47
CA SER A 201 14.40 23.78 -15.42
C SER A 201 15.68 24.22 -14.69
N VAL A 202 16.08 23.51 -13.63
CA VAL A 202 17.30 23.80 -12.85
C VAL A 202 18.59 23.53 -13.66
N ILE A 203 18.57 22.55 -14.56
CA ILE A 203 19.73 22.21 -15.40
C ILE A 203 20.02 23.29 -16.45
N ALA A 204 19.00 24.06 -16.87
CA ALA A 204 19.10 24.98 -18.00
C ALA A 204 19.43 26.46 -17.66
N ALA A 205 19.27 26.92 -16.40
CA ALA A 205 19.08 28.36 -16.15
C ALA A 205 19.97 29.05 -15.09
N VAL A 206 20.91 28.38 -14.40
CA VAL A 206 21.47 28.94 -13.14
C VAL A 206 23.00 29.08 -13.11
N GLU A 207 23.50 30.20 -12.54
CA GLU A 207 24.91 30.46 -12.20
C GLU A 207 25.48 29.39 -11.24
N GLY A 208 26.71 28.91 -11.47
CA GLY A 208 27.23 27.65 -10.91
C GLY A 208 27.09 27.43 -9.39
N ALA A 209 27.22 28.47 -8.55
CA ALA A 209 27.02 28.35 -7.09
C ALA A 209 25.56 28.10 -6.71
N LYS A 210 24.65 28.91 -7.27
CA LYS A 210 23.20 28.75 -7.07
C LYS A 210 22.72 27.40 -7.62
N GLN A 211 23.30 26.97 -8.75
CA GLN A 211 23.01 25.66 -9.33
C GLN A 211 23.42 24.52 -8.39
N ARG A 212 24.60 24.63 -7.75
CA ARG A 212 25.05 23.62 -6.78
C ARG A 212 24.08 23.49 -5.62
N ASP A 213 23.68 24.60 -5.02
CA ASP A 213 22.83 24.60 -3.83
C ASP A 213 21.42 24.10 -4.16
N GLU A 214 20.89 24.45 -5.33
CA GLU A 214 19.62 23.90 -5.82
C GLU A 214 19.72 22.40 -6.11
N LEU A 215 20.78 21.95 -6.79
CA LEU A 215 20.97 20.52 -7.06
C LEU A 215 21.09 19.69 -5.78
N ARG A 216 21.76 20.22 -4.73
CA ARG A 216 21.81 19.59 -3.40
C ARG A 216 20.43 19.43 -2.79
N LYS A 217 19.65 20.50 -2.81
CA LYS A 217 18.26 20.48 -2.33
C LYS A 217 17.43 19.46 -3.10
N GLN A 218 17.57 19.41 -4.43
CA GLN A 218 16.88 18.42 -5.26
C GLN A 218 17.32 16.99 -4.97
N ILE A 219 18.60 16.73 -4.67
CA ILE A 219 19.06 15.41 -4.25
C ILE A 219 18.37 15.02 -2.94
N GLU A 220 18.37 15.89 -1.94
CA GLU A 220 17.73 15.62 -0.65
C GLU A 220 16.23 15.31 -0.81
N GLU A 221 15.49 16.19 -1.50
CA GLU A 221 14.05 16.03 -1.71
C GLU A 221 13.72 14.76 -2.51
N ASN A 222 14.42 14.50 -3.62
CA ASN A 222 14.14 13.33 -4.45
C ASN A 222 14.60 12.03 -3.80
N PHE A 223 15.63 12.07 -2.94
CA PHE A 223 16.02 10.91 -2.14
C PHE A 223 14.91 10.53 -1.13
N LYS A 224 14.36 11.51 -0.40
CA LYS A 224 13.22 11.30 0.51
C LYS A 224 12.02 10.73 -0.24
N ARG A 225 11.67 11.34 -1.38
CA ARG A 225 10.59 10.84 -2.26
C ARG A 225 10.84 9.39 -2.71
N ARG A 226 12.06 9.07 -3.13
CA ARG A 226 12.43 7.71 -3.56
C ARG A 226 12.19 6.69 -2.47
N VAL A 227 12.62 6.96 -1.23
CA VAL A 227 12.38 6.06 -0.09
C VAL A 227 10.88 5.85 0.15
N THR A 228 10.07 6.92 0.12
CA THR A 228 8.61 6.80 0.31
C THR A 228 7.92 6.03 -0.82
N VAL A 229 8.21 6.36 -2.09
CA VAL A 229 7.60 5.69 -3.25
C VAL A 229 8.06 4.24 -3.35
N ALA A 230 9.30 3.94 -2.97
CA ALA A 230 9.80 2.58 -2.88
C ALA A 230 9.05 1.77 -1.82
N PHE A 231 8.75 2.38 -0.67
CA PHE A 231 7.94 1.72 0.36
C PHE A 231 6.51 1.47 -0.14
N LEU A 232 5.87 2.46 -0.78
CA LEU A 232 4.57 2.29 -1.43
C LEU A 232 4.58 1.13 -2.43
N THR A 233 5.65 1.00 -3.21
CA THR A 233 5.81 -0.07 -4.21
C THR A 233 5.96 -1.44 -3.55
N ALA A 234 6.66 -1.51 -2.43
CA ALA A 234 6.77 -2.73 -1.63
C ALA A 234 5.42 -3.14 -1.05
N LEU A 235 4.65 -2.18 -0.49
CA LEU A 235 3.30 -2.45 -0.02
C LEU A 235 2.37 -2.91 -1.15
N ALA A 236 2.46 -2.27 -2.31
CA ALA A 236 1.68 -2.62 -3.48
C ALA A 236 1.94 -4.06 -3.93
N SER A 237 3.20 -4.48 -3.86
CA SER A 237 3.60 -5.84 -4.20
C SER A 237 3.05 -6.86 -3.20
N ALA A 238 3.11 -6.56 -1.91
CA ALA A 238 2.51 -7.39 -0.87
C ALA A 238 0.99 -7.50 -1.03
N ALA A 239 0.30 -6.40 -1.37
CA ALA A 239 -1.13 -6.40 -1.62
C ALA A 239 -1.52 -7.27 -2.84
N VAL A 240 -0.80 -7.13 -3.97
CA VAL A 240 -1.03 -7.99 -5.15
C VAL A 240 -0.82 -9.47 -4.81
N SER A 241 0.24 -9.79 -4.09
CA SER A 241 0.53 -11.16 -3.63
C SER A 241 -0.61 -11.73 -2.77
N MET A 242 -1.10 -10.95 -1.80
CA MET A 242 -2.23 -11.33 -0.96
C MET A 242 -3.50 -11.57 -1.79
N ASN A 243 -3.76 -10.73 -2.79
CA ASN A 243 -4.95 -10.89 -3.62
C ASN A 243 -4.91 -12.18 -4.46
N GLY A 244 -3.75 -12.55 -5.00
CA GLY A 244 -3.58 -13.82 -5.72
C GLY A 244 -3.77 -15.05 -4.83
N ASN A 245 -3.31 -14.97 -3.58
CA ASN A 245 -3.53 -16.01 -2.58
C ASN A 245 -5.03 -16.17 -2.24
N ILE A 246 -5.71 -15.04 -2.03
CA ILE A 246 -7.15 -14.98 -1.81
C ILE A 246 -7.91 -15.58 -2.99
N GLU A 247 -7.59 -15.18 -4.23
CA GLU A 247 -8.20 -15.69 -5.47
C GLU A 247 -8.10 -17.22 -5.52
N SER A 248 -6.92 -17.73 -5.20
CA SER A 248 -6.64 -19.17 -5.20
C SER A 248 -7.52 -19.93 -4.20
N ILE A 249 -7.67 -19.42 -2.96
CA ILE A 249 -8.52 -20.09 -1.98
C ILE A 249 -9.99 -20.08 -2.41
N LEU A 250 -10.49 -18.95 -2.89
CA LEU A 250 -11.89 -18.85 -3.31
C LEU A 250 -12.18 -19.76 -4.50
N LEU A 251 -11.24 -19.89 -5.43
CA LEU A 251 -11.34 -20.82 -6.53
C LEU A 251 -11.46 -22.27 -6.01
N LEU A 252 -10.61 -22.68 -5.08
CA LEU A 252 -10.66 -24.01 -4.47
C LEU A 252 -11.98 -24.25 -3.70
N GLU A 253 -12.44 -23.27 -2.93
CA GLU A 253 -13.73 -23.36 -2.21
C GLU A 253 -14.93 -23.44 -3.17
N SER A 254 -14.86 -22.75 -4.31
CA SER A 254 -15.89 -22.82 -5.35
C SER A 254 -15.95 -24.19 -6.05
N MET A 255 -14.90 -25.00 -5.92
CA MET A 255 -14.84 -26.36 -6.45
C MET A 255 -15.41 -27.40 -5.47
N LYS A 256 -15.38 -27.12 -4.16
CA LYS A 256 -15.92 -28.05 -3.14
C LYS A 256 -17.40 -28.35 -3.37
N GLY A 257 -17.78 -29.62 -3.25
CA GLY A 257 -19.13 -30.13 -3.45
C GLY A 257 -19.50 -30.41 -4.91
N LYS A 258 -18.62 -30.11 -5.88
CA LYS A 258 -18.82 -30.50 -7.29
C LYS A 258 -18.40 -31.95 -7.55
N ASP A 259 -17.36 -32.43 -6.88
CA ASP A 259 -16.93 -33.84 -6.90
C ASP A 259 -16.49 -34.28 -5.49
N PRO A 260 -17.30 -35.12 -4.80
CA PRO A 260 -16.98 -35.62 -3.47
C PRO A 260 -15.63 -36.35 -3.37
N LYS A 261 -15.09 -36.86 -4.48
CA LYS A 261 -13.81 -37.58 -4.49
C LYS A 261 -12.61 -36.67 -4.29
N VAL A 262 -12.74 -35.38 -4.58
CA VAL A 262 -11.64 -34.41 -4.45
C VAL A 262 -11.83 -33.46 -3.27
N ASP A 263 -13.02 -33.41 -2.67
CA ASP A 263 -13.34 -32.46 -1.59
C ASP A 263 -12.36 -32.51 -0.41
N LYS A 264 -11.89 -33.71 -0.02
CA LYS A 264 -10.88 -33.84 1.05
C LYS A 264 -9.54 -33.20 0.65
N ASN A 265 -9.09 -33.47 -0.57
CA ASN A 265 -7.83 -32.92 -1.09
C ASN A 265 -7.94 -31.40 -1.28
N LEU A 266 -9.12 -30.90 -1.68
CA LEU A 266 -9.39 -29.48 -1.77
C LEU A 266 -9.34 -28.81 -0.39
N GLN A 267 -9.94 -29.44 0.64
CA GLN A 267 -9.86 -28.91 2.00
C GLN A 267 -8.42 -28.84 2.51
N GLU A 268 -7.64 -29.90 2.32
CA GLU A 268 -6.23 -29.91 2.71
C GLU A 268 -5.43 -28.81 1.98
N ALA A 269 -5.70 -28.57 0.69
CA ALA A 269 -5.09 -27.47 -0.06
C ALA A 269 -5.52 -26.09 0.44
N ILE A 270 -6.80 -25.91 0.77
CA ILE A 270 -7.33 -24.68 1.35
C ILE A 270 -6.67 -24.40 2.69
N ASP A 271 -6.58 -25.41 3.56
CA ASP A 271 -5.94 -25.28 4.88
C ASP A 271 -4.46 -24.93 4.73
N LEU A 272 -3.75 -25.59 3.80
CA LEU A 272 -2.33 -25.37 3.51
C LEU A 272 -2.06 -24.01 2.88
N LEU A 273 -3.02 -23.39 2.18
CA LEU A 273 -2.89 -22.01 1.70
C LEU A 273 -3.25 -21.00 2.80
N THR A 274 -4.34 -21.26 3.53
CA THR A 274 -4.90 -20.31 4.51
C THR A 274 -3.97 -20.10 5.71
N GLU A 275 -3.34 -21.16 6.21
CA GLU A 275 -2.47 -21.09 7.39
C GLU A 275 -1.19 -20.25 7.13
N PRO A 276 -0.44 -20.46 6.03
CA PRO A 276 0.64 -19.57 5.66
C PRO A 276 0.18 -18.16 5.36
N ILE A 277 -0.99 -17.94 4.74
CA ILE A 277 -1.41 -16.56 4.39
C ILE A 277 -1.47 -15.66 5.63
N ALA A 278 -2.07 -16.13 6.73
CA ALA A 278 -2.17 -15.30 7.94
C ALA A 278 -0.78 -14.91 8.50
N SER A 279 0.14 -15.88 8.58
CA SER A 279 1.50 -15.65 9.09
C SER A 279 2.38 -14.89 8.10
N SER A 280 2.32 -15.26 6.82
CA SER A 280 3.08 -14.63 5.73
C SER A 280 2.63 -13.19 5.52
N ILE A 281 1.38 -12.82 5.81
CA ILE A 281 0.97 -11.42 5.72
C ILE A 281 1.67 -10.59 6.81
N GLU A 282 1.69 -11.05 8.06
CA GLU A 282 2.43 -10.36 9.13
C GLU A 282 3.92 -10.28 8.80
N GLU A 283 4.54 -11.37 8.36
CA GLU A 283 5.94 -11.40 7.93
C GLU A 283 6.21 -10.48 6.74
N MET A 284 5.37 -10.50 5.70
CA MET A 284 5.50 -9.60 4.55
C MET A 284 5.43 -8.15 4.99
N TRP A 285 4.50 -7.81 5.89
CA TRP A 285 4.38 -6.43 6.39
C TRP A 285 5.54 -6.04 7.31
N ASP A 286 6.09 -6.97 8.10
CA ASP A 286 7.29 -6.73 8.90
C ASP A 286 8.53 -6.50 8.02
N LEU A 287 8.60 -7.17 6.88
CA LEU A 287 9.65 -6.98 5.87
C LEU A 287 9.50 -5.66 5.12
N VAL A 288 8.28 -5.11 5.00
CA VAL A 288 8.06 -3.78 4.43
C VAL A 288 8.39 -2.72 5.49
N SER A 289 9.68 -2.42 5.62
CA SER A 289 10.21 -1.35 6.46
C SER A 289 10.97 -0.31 5.63
N TYR A 290 11.08 0.92 6.13
CA TYR A 290 11.88 1.95 5.46
C TYR A 290 13.35 1.55 5.38
N GLU A 291 13.89 0.86 6.39
CA GLU A 291 15.26 0.37 6.41
C GLU A 291 15.51 -0.62 5.27
N ASN A 292 14.68 -1.66 5.16
CA ASN A 292 14.86 -2.71 4.15
C ASN A 292 14.74 -2.13 2.73
N VAL A 293 13.75 -1.25 2.53
CA VAL A 293 13.53 -0.60 1.24
C VAL A 293 14.69 0.34 0.91
N ALA A 294 15.09 1.19 1.85
CA ALA A 294 16.19 2.12 1.64
C ALA A 294 17.52 1.40 1.39
N GLU A 295 17.81 0.34 2.14
CA GLU A 295 19.00 -0.49 1.93
C GLU A 295 19.01 -1.14 0.54
N THR A 296 17.87 -1.64 0.09
CA THR A 296 17.73 -2.20 -1.28
C THR A 296 18.12 -1.18 -2.34
N TRP A 297 17.62 0.06 -2.23
CA TRP A 297 17.93 1.13 -3.19
C TRP A 297 19.35 1.68 -3.05
N THR A 298 19.89 1.78 -1.83
CA THR A 298 21.31 2.13 -1.64
C THR A 298 22.24 1.07 -2.22
N ASN A 299 21.89 -0.22 -2.13
CA ASN A 299 22.66 -1.29 -2.77
C ASN A 299 22.57 -1.22 -4.30
N LEU A 300 21.40 -0.88 -4.85
CA LEU A 300 21.26 -0.59 -6.28
C LEU A 300 22.16 0.57 -6.71
N ASP A 301 22.17 1.66 -5.95
CA ASP A 301 23.03 2.83 -6.20
C ASP A 301 24.51 2.47 -6.24
N ARG A 302 24.97 1.67 -5.27
CA ARG A 302 26.35 1.16 -5.22
C ARG A 302 26.66 0.31 -6.46
N ASN A 303 25.75 -0.58 -6.84
CA ASN A 303 25.94 -1.48 -7.98
C ASN A 303 25.97 -0.73 -9.32
N ARG A 304 25.20 0.35 -9.46
CA ARG A 304 25.20 1.18 -10.69
C ARG A 304 26.34 2.21 -10.73
N GLY A 305 27.12 2.34 -9.65
CA GLY A 305 28.16 3.35 -9.53
C GLY A 305 27.61 4.78 -9.48
N SER A 306 26.47 4.97 -8.82
CA SER A 306 25.89 6.30 -8.61
C SER A 306 26.79 7.18 -7.78
N TRP A 307 26.70 8.48 -8.04
CA TRP A 307 27.30 9.49 -7.19
C TRP A 307 26.38 9.77 -5.99
N MET A 308 26.81 9.40 -4.78
CA MET A 308 25.98 9.43 -3.55
C MET A 308 26.57 10.34 -2.45
N ASP A 309 27.62 11.10 -2.75
CA ASP A 309 28.39 11.83 -1.72
C ASP A 309 27.56 12.87 -0.95
N GLU A 310 26.44 13.30 -1.51
CA GLU A 310 25.53 14.29 -0.93
C GLU A 310 24.12 13.75 -0.70
N ASP A 311 23.94 12.44 -0.78
CA ASP A 311 22.68 11.84 -0.34
C ASP A 311 22.51 12.05 1.17
N PRO A 312 21.30 12.37 1.66
CA PRO A 312 21.04 12.43 3.09
C PRO A 312 21.25 11.05 3.73
N SER A 313 21.60 11.01 5.03
CA SER A 313 21.77 9.72 5.68
C SER A 313 20.43 8.99 5.80
N LEU A 314 20.44 7.67 5.58
CA LEU A 314 19.22 6.86 5.70
C LEU A 314 18.57 7.01 7.07
N LYS A 315 19.38 7.05 8.12
CA LYS A 315 18.89 7.19 9.49
C LYS A 315 18.15 8.51 9.70
N GLU A 316 18.67 9.63 9.19
CA GLU A 316 18.01 10.93 9.27
C GLU A 316 16.69 10.93 8.51
N VAL A 317 16.68 10.42 7.27
CA VAL A 317 15.48 10.33 6.44
C VAL A 317 14.40 9.49 7.12
N ILE A 318 14.77 8.32 7.65
CA ILE A 318 13.83 7.44 8.35
C ILE A 318 13.31 8.11 9.63
N THR A 319 14.20 8.71 10.43
CA THR A 319 13.80 9.40 11.67
C THR A 319 12.84 10.54 11.38
N GLU A 320 13.10 11.35 10.35
CA GLU A 320 12.22 12.44 9.89
C GLU A 320 10.85 11.88 9.48
N MET A 321 10.83 10.83 8.65
CA MET A 321 9.58 10.17 8.23
C MET A 321 8.79 9.53 9.39
N GLU A 322 9.47 9.10 10.45
CA GLU A 322 8.85 8.46 11.62
C GLU A 322 8.36 9.46 12.68
N THR A 323 9.04 10.61 12.84
CA THR A 323 8.76 11.62 13.89
C THR A 323 7.72 12.65 13.50
N GLU A 324 7.40 12.73 12.21
CA GLU A 324 6.46 13.68 11.63
C GLU A 324 4.97 13.29 11.94
N GLU A 325 4.58 13.35 13.23
CA GLU A 325 3.33 12.73 13.75
C GLU A 325 2.00 13.43 13.44
N GLU A 326 1.97 14.70 13.04
CA GLU A 326 0.73 15.46 12.83
C GLU A 326 0.55 15.94 11.39
N ILE A 327 -0.53 15.47 10.75
CA ILE A 327 -1.14 16.12 9.60
C ILE A 327 -2.53 16.50 10.07
N ASP A 328 -2.81 17.79 10.07
CA ASP A 328 -4.18 18.26 10.16
C ASP A 328 -4.77 18.21 8.75
N PHE A 329 -5.57 17.18 8.48
CA PHE A 329 -6.40 17.10 7.28
C PHE A 329 -7.67 17.94 7.53
N THR A 330 -7.51 19.24 7.78
CA THR A 330 -8.61 20.21 7.89
C THR A 330 -9.04 20.76 6.55
#